data_AF-A0A0J8S1X4-F1
#
_entry.id   AF-A0A0J8S1X4-F1
#
_cell.length_a   1.000
_cell.length_b   1.000
_cell.length_c   1.000
_cell.angle_alpha   90.00
_cell.angle_beta   90.00
_cell.angle_gamma   90.00
#
_symmetry.space_group_name_H-M   'P 1'
#
loop_
_entity.id
_entity.type
_entity.pdbx_description
1 polymer ?
#
loop_
_entity_poly.entity_id
_entity_poly.type
_entity_poly.pdbx_seq_one_letter_code
_entity_poly.pdbx_strand_id
1 'polypeptide(L)' 'MIAGNVSNLPTKELNILAAEYLGARVLYTAVYMGARSELMSYVRTGLYGWSVGIPLLCVDQG' A
#
# COMPACT_ATOMS: atom_id res chain seq x y z
N MET A 1 -7.59 -2.26 9.66
CA MET A 1 -7.59 -3.60 9.05
C MET A 1 -8.90 -4.29 9.42
N ILE A 2 -9.99 -4.02 8.70
CA ILE A 2 -11.24 -4.78 8.88
C ILE A 2 -11.03 -6.23 8.40
N ALA A 3 -10.23 -6.42 7.33
CA ALA A 3 -9.90 -7.74 6.79
C ALA A 3 -9.19 -8.67 7.79
N GLY A 4 -8.16 -8.21 8.51
CA GLY A 4 -7.45 -9.05 9.49
C GLY A 4 -8.26 -9.48 10.71
N ASN A 5 -9.30 -8.72 11.05
CA ASN A 5 -10.24 -9.11 12.09
C ASN A 5 -11.18 -10.24 11.60
N VAL A 6 -11.29 -10.45 10.28
CA VAL A 6 -12.13 -11.46 9.64
C VAL A 6 -11.29 -12.66 9.16
N SER A 7 -10.00 -12.48 8.83
CA SER A 7 -9.18 -13.49 8.15
C SER A 7 -8.25 -14.33 9.05
N ASN A 8 -8.34 -14.29 10.39
CA ASN A 8 -7.45 -15.06 11.31
C ASN A 8 -5.93 -14.92 11.04
N LEU A 9 -5.51 -13.88 10.32
CA LEU A 9 -4.10 -13.65 10.00
C LEU A 9 -3.31 -13.29 11.27
N PRO A 10 -2.06 -13.77 11.42
CA PRO A 10 -1.21 -13.40 12.54
C PRO A 10 -1.10 -11.88 12.67
N THR A 11 -1.42 -11.34 13.86
CA THR A 11 -1.47 -9.89 14.11
C THR A 11 -0.18 -9.16 13.71
N LYS A 12 0.98 -9.83 13.80
CA LYS A 12 2.28 -9.29 13.39
C LYS A 12 2.35 -9.03 11.88
N GLU A 13 1.95 -10.00 11.06
CA GLU A 13 1.96 -9.86 9.60
C GLU A 13 0.94 -8.80 9.15
N LEU A 14 -0.21 -8.78 9.81
CA LEU A 14 -1.25 -7.79 9.58
C LEU A 14 -0.75 -6.35 9.84
N ASN A 15 -0.01 -6.15 10.92
CA ASN A 15 0.56 -4.86 11.26
C ASN A 15 1.67 -4.44 10.29
N ILE A 16 2.48 -5.38 9.80
CA ILE A 16 3.50 -5.12 8.79
C ILE A 16 2.84 -4.69 7.47
N LEU A 17 1.85 -5.45 6.98
CA LEU A 17 1.11 -5.09 5.77
C LEU A 17 0.39 -3.73 5.91
N ALA A 18 -0.20 -3.46 7.08
CA ALA A 18 -0.83 -2.18 7.35
C ALA A 18 0.18 -1.02 7.32
N ALA A 19 1.36 -1.22 7.90
CA ALA A 19 2.44 -0.24 7.90
C ALA A 19 2.99 0.00 6.49
N GLU A 20 3.19 -1.05 5.70
CA GLU A 20 3.61 -0.95 4.29
C GLU A 20 2.56 -0.22 3.45
N TYR A 21 1.27 -0.53 3.63
CA TYR A 21 0.19 0.14 2.90
C TYR A 21 0.15 1.63 3.21
N LEU A 22 0.23 1.99 4.50
CA LEU A 22 0.27 3.38 4.94
C LEU A 22 1.52 4.09 4.41
N GLY A 23 2.69 3.45 4.48
CA GLY A 23 3.94 3.97 3.93
C GLY A 23 3.85 4.24 2.44
N ALA A 24 3.31 3.30 1.66
CA ALA A 24 3.08 3.46 0.22
C ALA A 24 2.15 4.63 -0.09
N ARG A 25 1.09 4.84 0.72
CA ARG A 25 0.19 6.00 0.57
C ARG A 25 0.86 7.33 0.89
N VAL A 26 1.68 7.38 1.93
CA VAL A 26 2.44 8.58 2.29
C VAL A 26 3.44 8.93 1.18
N LEU A 27 4.18 7.93 0.66
CA LEU A 27 5.10 8.11 -0.47
C LEU A 27 4.35 8.56 -1.72
N TYR A 28 3.22 7.94 -2.05
CA TYR A 28 2.36 8.34 -3.16
C TYR A 28 1.94 9.80 -3.03
N THR A 29 1.48 10.22 -1.86
CA THR A 29 1.06 11.60 -1.59
C THR A 29 2.22 12.58 -1.69
N ALA A 30 3.40 12.23 -1.15
CA ALA A 30 4.59 13.07 -1.26
C ALA A 30 5.00 13.30 -2.72
N VAL A 31 4.99 12.24 -3.53
CA VAL A 31 5.26 12.33 -4.97
C VAL A 31 4.15 13.11 -5.69
N TYR A 32 2.89 12.90 -5.34
CA TYR A 32 1.74 13.59 -5.91
C TYR A 32 1.79 15.10 -5.68
N MET A 33 2.13 15.53 -4.46
CA MET A 33 2.24 16.95 -4.11
C MET A 33 3.51 17.59 -4.68
N GLY A 34 4.60 16.82 -4.79
CA GLY A 34 5.92 17.35 -5.08
C GLY A 34 6.24 17.60 -6.55
N ALA A 35 5.50 17.03 -7.50
CA ALA A 35 6.01 16.97 -8.88
C ALA A 35 5.00 17.22 -10.01
N ARG A 36 5.40 18.12 -10.91
CA ARG A 36 4.79 18.39 -12.22
C ARG A 36 5.54 17.73 -13.40
N SER A 37 6.51 16.86 -13.12
CA SER A 37 7.34 16.22 -14.15
C SER A 37 6.78 14.87 -14.62
N GLU A 38 7.06 14.53 -15.88
CA GLU A 38 6.61 13.28 -16.51
C GLU A 38 7.15 12.04 -15.80
N LEU A 39 8.42 12.05 -15.40
CA LEU A 39 9.04 10.98 -14.62
C LEU A 39 8.29 10.68 -13.32
N MET A 40 7.86 11.72 -12.60
CA MET A 40 7.13 11.56 -11.34
C MET A 40 5.71 11.05 -11.55
N SER A 41 5.12 11.27 -12.73
CA SER A 41 3.86 10.62 -13.12
C SER A 41 4.02 9.10 -13.19
N TYR A 42 5.13 8.61 -13.76
CA TYR A 42 5.43 7.17 -13.79
C TYR A 42 5.69 6.59 -12.39
N VAL A 43 6.46 7.31 -11.56
CA VAL A 43 6.71 6.90 -10.16
C VAL A 43 5.41 6.81 -9.38
N ARG A 44 4.49 7.77 -9.56
CA ARG A 44 3.16 7.76 -8.95
C ARG A 44 2.34 6.53 -9.38
N THR A 45 2.39 6.17 -10.65
CA THR A 45 1.71 4.96 -11.14
C THR A 45 2.30 3.69 -10.52
N GLY A 46 3.62 3.60 -10.38
CA GLY A 46 4.28 2.50 -9.69
C GLY A 46 3.87 2.42 -8.21
N LEU A 47 3.88 3.55 -7.50
CA LEU A 47 3.44 3.64 -6.09
C LEU A 47 1.97 3.27 -5.92
N TYR A 48 1.11 3.64 -6.88
CA TYR A 48 -0.28 3.21 -6.90
C TYR A 48 -0.41 1.70 -7.06
N GLY A 49 0.29 1.11 -8.03
CA GLY A 49 0.29 -0.33 -8.26
C GLY A 49 0.77 -1.12 -7.03
N TRP A 50 1.87 -0.68 -6.41
CA TRP A 50 2.37 -1.28 -5.17
C TRP A 50 1.35 -1.14 -4.02
N SER A 51 0.79 0.04 -3.83
CA SER A 51 -0.20 0.29 -2.77
C SER A 51 -1.45 -0.59 -2.90
N VAL A 52 -1.91 -0.87 -4.13
CA VAL A 52 -3.07 -1.73 -4.39
C VAL A 52 -2.72 -3.22 -4.27
N GLY A 53 -1.46 -3.60 -4.55
CA GLY A 53 -0.99 -4.99 -4.39
C GLY A 53 -1.02 -5.48 -2.94
N ILE A 54 -0.73 -4.61 -1.98
CA ILE A 54 -0.67 -4.97 -0.54
C ILE A 54 -1.99 -5.57 -0.03
N PRO A 55 -3.18 -4.94 -0.21
CA PRO A 55 -4.43 -5.55 0.21
C PRO A 55 -4.81 -6.80 -0.59
N LEU A 56 -4.36 -6.94 -1.85
CA LEU A 56 -4.61 -8.17 -2.64
C LEU A 56 -3.83 -9.37 -2.09
N LEU A 57 -2.56 -9.17 -1.70
CA LEU A 57 -1.75 -10.20 -1.04
C LEU A 57 -2.36 -10.65 0.28
N CYS A 58 -3.06 -9.75 0.97
CA CYS A 58 -3.74 -10.05 2.23
C CYS A 58 -5.00 -10.91 2.03
N VAL A 59 -5.66 -10.81 0.87
CA VAL A 59 -6.85 -11.62 0.53
C VAL A 59 -6.47 -13.02 0.08
N ASP A 60 -5.32 -13.19 -0.58
CA ASP A 60 -4.80 -14.49 -1.00
C ASP A 60 -4.35 -15.39 0.17
N GLN A 61 -3.95 -14.78 1.30
CA GLN A 61 -3.50 -15.50 2.50
C GLN A 61 -4.64 -15.90 3.47
N GLY A 62 -5.89 -15.58 3.15
CA GLY A 62 -7.07 -15.78 4.03
C GLY A 62 -7.93 -17.00 3.68
#